data_AF-A0A660NIY2-F1
#
_entry.id   AF-A0A660NIY2-F1
#
_cell.length_a   1.000
_cell.length_b   1.000
_cell.length_c   1.000
_cell.angle_alpha   90.00
_cell.angle_beta   90.00
_cell.angle_gamma   90.00
#
_symmetry.space_group_name_H-M   'P 1'
#
loop_
_entity.id
_entity.type
_entity.pdbx_description
1 polymer ?
#
loop_
_entity_poly.entity_id
_entity_poly.type
_entity_poly.pdbx_seq_one_letter_code
_entity_poly.pdbx_strand_id
1 'polypeptide(L)'
;MCCGEGACRVAAALHVQPGMFHVGRMRRFPAQHQSGRSFFDCAWRTGMQSILWMLIQTLASLLASACLLRAYARWQGVSPFGNPLVGFAHALTQWLVRPLGMVLKPSGRLDWPSIVAALVLGLVTSLAFAVLLGVPGMANPVYVVLLGVLWAVRWALYLAMLLIIASAVLSLINPQAPLAWPLAALTAPLLKPFRRVLPMVGQFDLTPLVALLVIQVVLVLVDPTVVLALLGGH
;
A
#
# COMPACT_ATOMS: atom_id res chain seq x y z
N MET A 1 -9.74 0.10 -25.67
CA MET A 1 -10.29 -0.52 -26.91
C MET A 1 -9.21 -0.90 -27.94
N CYS A 2 -7.97 -1.25 -27.56
CA CYS A 2 -6.92 -1.66 -28.54
C CYS A 2 -6.44 -3.11 -28.41
N CYS A 3 -7.23 -3.99 -27.82
CA CYS A 3 -6.96 -5.42 -27.86
C CYS A 3 -8.20 -6.10 -28.41
N GLY A 4 -8.17 -6.48 -29.68
CA GLY A 4 -9.18 -7.38 -30.25
C GLY A 4 -9.18 -8.68 -29.44
N GLU A 5 -10.37 -9.19 -29.15
CA GLU A 5 -10.69 -10.30 -28.23
C GLU A 5 -9.83 -11.58 -28.41
N GLY A 6 -9.10 -11.71 -29.53
CA GLY A 6 -8.23 -12.85 -29.81
C GLY A 6 -6.92 -12.91 -29.02
N ALA A 7 -6.28 -11.78 -28.70
CA ALA A 7 -4.96 -11.79 -28.05
C ALA A 7 -5.03 -12.15 -26.55
N CYS A 8 -6.13 -11.79 -25.89
CA CYS A 8 -6.35 -12.11 -24.48
C CYS A 8 -6.56 -13.63 -24.27
N ARG A 9 -7.15 -14.33 -25.25
CA ARG A 9 -7.31 -15.79 -25.20
C ARG A 9 -6.00 -16.57 -25.27
N VAL A 10 -4.98 -16.06 -25.96
CA VAL A 10 -3.70 -16.77 -26.09
C VAL A 10 -2.88 -16.66 -24.80
N ALA A 11 -2.93 -15.52 -24.11
CA ALA A 11 -2.28 -15.37 -22.80
C ALA A 11 -2.96 -16.21 -21.71
N ALA A 12 -4.28 -16.36 -21.75
CA ALA A 12 -5.03 -17.21 -20.81
C ALA A 12 -4.82 -18.73 -21.06
N ALA A 13 -4.43 -19.15 -22.27
CA ALA A 13 -4.25 -20.55 -22.62
C ALA A 13 -2.90 -21.16 -22.21
N LEU A 14 -1.92 -20.34 -21.81
CA LEU A 14 -0.57 -20.81 -21.44
C LEU A 14 -0.46 -21.32 -19.99
N HIS A 15 -1.57 -21.40 -19.25
CA HIS A 15 -1.62 -21.89 -17.87
C HIS A 15 -2.51 -23.12 -17.67
N VAL A 16 -2.63 -24.00 -18.68
CA VAL A 16 -3.31 -25.31 -18.53
C VAL A 16 -2.40 -26.46 -19.01
N GLN A 17 -2.29 -27.45 -18.12
CA GLN A 17 -1.44 -28.64 -18.05
C GLN A 17 -1.65 -29.69 -19.18
N PRO A 18 -0.79 -30.73 -19.27
CA PRO A 18 -0.48 -31.48 -20.50
C PRO A 18 -1.42 -32.66 -20.78
N GLY A 19 -1.52 -33.04 -22.07
CA GLY A 19 -1.90 -34.38 -22.49
C GLY A 19 -3.28 -34.53 -23.13
N MET A 20 -3.36 -34.43 -24.47
CA MET A 20 -4.10 -35.37 -25.33
C MET A 20 -3.90 -35.01 -26.81
N PHE A 21 -3.18 -35.87 -27.54
CA PHE A 21 -2.96 -35.76 -28.98
C PHE A 21 -4.18 -36.32 -29.73
N HIS A 22 -4.99 -35.44 -30.33
CA HIS A 22 -5.88 -35.81 -31.42
C HIS A 22 -5.51 -35.00 -32.67
N VAL A 23 -4.89 -35.68 -33.63
CA VAL A 23 -4.47 -35.11 -34.92
C VAL A 23 -5.70 -35.01 -35.83
N GLY A 24 -6.26 -33.81 -35.94
CA GLY A 24 -7.42 -33.53 -36.77
C GLY A 24 -7.32 -32.20 -37.51
N ARG A 25 -6.91 -32.28 -38.79
CA ARG A 25 -7.18 -31.29 -39.86
C ARG A 25 -6.50 -29.91 -39.72
N MET A 26 -5.28 -29.81 -40.26
CA MET A 26 -4.62 -28.52 -40.52
C MET A 26 -5.44 -27.68 -41.52
N ARG A 27 -6.24 -26.73 -41.00
CA ARG A 27 -6.69 -25.59 -41.79
C ARG A 27 -5.49 -24.69 -42.02
N ARG A 28 -5.21 -24.34 -43.28
CA ARG A 28 -4.14 -23.39 -43.66
C ARG A 28 -4.32 -22.09 -42.86
N PHE A 29 -3.38 -21.81 -41.97
CA PHE A 29 -3.24 -20.51 -41.33
C PHE A 29 -2.72 -19.51 -42.38
N PRO A 30 -3.38 -18.36 -42.60
CA PRO A 30 -2.75 -17.28 -43.36
C PRO A 30 -1.56 -16.75 -42.56
N ALA A 31 -0.45 -16.53 -43.26
CA ALA A 31 0.83 -16.12 -42.71
C ALA A 31 0.71 -14.84 -41.85
N GLN A 32 0.90 -14.98 -40.54
CA GLN A 32 1.03 -13.89 -39.57
C GLN A 32 2.43 -13.26 -39.68
N HIS A 33 2.64 -12.36 -40.63
CA HIS A 33 3.88 -11.58 -40.77
C HIS A 33 3.70 -10.09 -40.42
N GLN A 34 2.87 -9.78 -39.41
CA GLN A 34 2.73 -8.43 -38.83
C GLN A 34 2.74 -8.41 -37.29
N SER A 35 3.00 -9.55 -36.63
CA SER A 35 2.78 -9.73 -35.18
C SER A 35 3.90 -9.23 -34.27
N GLY A 36 5.08 -8.89 -34.80
CA GLY A 36 6.22 -8.45 -33.98
C GLY A 36 6.00 -7.06 -33.37
N ARG A 37 5.83 -6.05 -34.22
CA ARG A 37 5.73 -4.65 -33.78
C ARG A 37 4.51 -4.39 -32.88
N SER A 38 3.33 -4.89 -33.24
CA SER A 38 2.11 -4.70 -32.43
C SER A 38 2.16 -5.41 -31.07
N PHE A 39 2.84 -6.56 -30.97
CA PHE A 39 3.08 -7.25 -29.70
C PHE A 39 4.06 -6.46 -28.82
N PHE A 40 5.20 -6.03 -29.38
CA PHE A 40 6.16 -5.19 -28.66
C PHE A 40 5.53 -3.87 -28.21
N ASP A 41 4.71 -3.21 -29.05
CA ASP A 41 4.04 -1.95 -28.71
C ASP A 41 2.99 -2.12 -27.60
N CYS A 42 2.25 -3.24 -27.59
CA CYS A 42 1.26 -3.52 -26.54
C CYS A 42 1.95 -3.91 -25.23
N ALA A 43 2.91 -4.83 -25.28
CA ALA A 43 3.69 -5.27 -24.14
C ALA A 43 4.50 -4.13 -23.51
N TRP A 44 5.11 -3.27 -24.33
CA TRP A 44 5.82 -2.08 -23.88
C TRP A 44 4.87 -1.09 -23.21
N ARG A 45 3.68 -0.85 -23.78
CA ARG A 45 2.67 0.05 -23.20
C ARG A 45 2.15 -0.45 -21.85
N THR A 46 1.80 -1.73 -21.74
CA THR A 46 1.32 -2.33 -20.47
C THR A 46 2.44 -2.44 -19.43
N GLY A 47 3.67 -2.75 -19.86
CA GLY A 47 4.83 -2.77 -18.99
C GLY A 47 5.15 -1.39 -18.44
N MET A 48 5.15 -0.37 -19.29
CA MET A 48 5.40 1.02 -18.89
C MET A 48 4.32 1.54 -17.94
N GLN A 49 3.04 1.24 -18.18
CA GLN A 49 1.95 1.57 -17.25
C GLN A 49 2.16 0.94 -15.86
N SER A 50 2.59 -0.32 -15.80
CA SER A 50 2.84 -1.02 -14.53
C SER A 50 4.00 -0.40 -13.75
N ILE A 51 5.09 -0.05 -14.44
CA ILE A 51 6.24 0.61 -13.82
C ILE A 51 5.85 1.99 -13.29
N LEU A 52 5.12 2.79 -14.08
CA LEU A 52 4.64 4.10 -13.65
C LEU A 52 3.74 4.01 -12.42
N TRP A 53 2.82 3.04 -12.43
CA TRP A 53 1.95 2.79 -11.28
C TRP A 53 2.74 2.43 -10.02
N MET A 54 3.72 1.53 -10.13
CA MET A 54 4.59 1.15 -9.02
C MET A 54 5.36 2.34 -8.46
N LEU A 55 5.89 3.23 -9.31
CA LEU A 55 6.60 4.43 -8.88
C LEU A 55 5.68 5.39 -8.12
N ILE A 56 4.50 5.68 -8.68
CA ILE A 56 3.48 6.53 -8.03
C ILE A 56 3.09 5.93 -6.68
N GLN A 57 2.78 4.64 -6.64
CA GLN A 57 2.35 3.94 -5.44
C GLN A 57 3.45 3.94 -4.37
N THR A 58 4.71 3.71 -4.76
CA THR A 58 5.85 3.70 -3.83
C THR A 58 6.06 5.08 -3.23
N LEU A 59 6.14 6.12 -4.06
CA LEU A 59 6.32 7.50 -3.60
C LEU A 59 5.16 7.96 -2.71
N ALA A 60 3.92 7.69 -3.13
CA ALA A 60 2.73 8.03 -2.35
C ALA A 60 2.73 7.30 -1.01
N SER A 61 3.04 6.01 -0.98
CA SER A 61 3.10 5.24 0.26
C SER A 61 4.16 5.75 1.23
N LEU A 62 5.34 6.14 0.73
CA LEU A 62 6.43 6.63 1.54
C LEU A 62 6.12 8.02 2.12
N LEU A 63 5.59 8.93 1.30
CA LEU A 63 5.19 10.27 1.76
C LEU A 63 3.99 10.22 2.72
N ALA A 64 2.98 9.41 2.42
CA ALA A 64 1.79 9.31 3.25
C ALA A 64 2.08 8.59 4.57
N SER A 65 2.87 7.51 4.57
CA SER A 65 3.30 6.86 5.81
C SER A 65 4.15 7.79 6.68
N ALA A 66 5.02 8.62 6.10
CA ALA A 66 5.74 9.65 6.85
C ALA A 66 4.79 10.71 7.46
N CYS A 67 3.76 11.14 6.72
CA CYS A 67 2.74 12.07 7.25
C CYS A 67 1.94 11.42 8.39
N LEU A 68 1.53 10.18 8.22
CA LEU A 68 0.80 9.41 9.24
C LEU A 68 1.66 9.15 10.47
N LEU A 69 2.96 8.86 10.30
CA LEU A 69 3.90 8.69 11.40
C LEU A 69 4.01 9.96 12.23
N ARG A 70 4.07 11.12 11.58
CA ARG A 70 4.05 12.42 12.26
C ARG A 70 2.76 12.64 13.05
N ALA A 71 1.61 12.38 12.44
CA ALA A 71 0.32 12.50 13.12
C ALA A 71 0.22 11.53 14.31
N TYR A 72 0.69 10.30 14.13
CA TYR A 72 0.71 9.25 15.15
C TYR A 72 1.66 9.55 16.30
N ALA A 73 2.88 10.02 16.00
CA ALA A 73 3.85 10.43 17.00
C ALA A 73 3.32 11.57 17.88
N ARG A 74 2.65 12.56 17.26
CA ARG A 74 1.98 13.65 17.99
C ARG A 74 0.86 13.13 18.89
N TRP A 75 0.06 12.17 18.40
CA TRP A 75 -1.01 11.54 19.17
C TRP A 75 -0.47 10.82 20.43
N GLN A 76 0.68 10.15 20.30
CA GLN A 76 1.38 9.52 21.42
C GLN A 76 2.13 10.51 22.33
N GLY A 77 2.19 11.79 21.97
CA GLY A 77 2.96 12.79 22.71
C GLY A 77 4.48 12.65 22.55
N VAL A 78 4.95 11.97 21.51
CA VAL A 78 6.39 11.81 21.21
C VAL A 78 6.88 13.04 20.48
N SER A 79 7.94 13.67 21.01
CA SER A 79 8.52 14.87 20.41
C SER A 79 9.47 14.51 19.24
N PRO A 80 9.58 15.36 18.21
CA PRO A 80 10.47 15.11 17.06
C PRO A 80 11.96 15.14 17.42
N PHE A 81 12.34 15.89 18.46
CA PHE A 81 13.76 16.10 18.84
C PHE A 81 14.37 14.91 19.59
N GLY A 82 13.55 14.04 20.18
CA GLY A 82 14.02 12.85 20.92
C GLY A 82 14.03 11.56 20.11
N ASN A 83 13.37 11.52 18.94
CA ASN A 83 13.23 10.31 18.14
C ASN A 83 13.66 10.56 16.67
N PRO A 84 14.75 9.93 16.20
CA PRO A 84 15.26 10.17 14.85
C PRO A 84 14.27 9.77 13.74
N LEU A 85 13.40 8.78 13.98
CA LEU A 85 12.37 8.38 13.01
C LEU A 85 11.32 9.47 12.82
N VAL A 86 10.90 10.09 13.93
CA VAL A 86 9.94 11.19 13.90
C VAL A 86 10.59 12.43 13.27
N GLY A 87 11.83 12.76 13.67
CA GLY A 87 12.61 13.83 13.05
C GLY A 87 12.74 13.68 11.54
N PHE A 88 13.08 12.48 11.05
CA PHE A 88 13.16 12.16 9.63
C PHE A 88 11.81 12.32 8.92
N ALA A 89 10.72 11.80 9.49
CA ALA A 89 9.38 11.95 8.92
C ALA A 89 8.96 13.42 8.81
N HIS A 90 9.30 14.25 9.81
CA HIS A 90 9.08 15.69 9.76
C HIS A 90 9.90 16.36 8.65
N ALA A 91 11.18 16.00 8.49
CA ALA A 91 12.05 16.56 7.46
C ALA A 91 11.57 16.20 6.04
N LEU A 92 11.11 14.97 5.82
CA LEU A 92 10.57 14.51 4.54
C LEU A 92 9.23 15.14 4.17
N THR A 93 8.39 15.47 5.14
CA THR A 93 7.00 15.88 4.89
C THR A 93 6.75 17.37 5.07
N GLN A 94 7.71 18.13 5.62
CA GLN A 94 7.52 19.55 5.90
C GLN A 94 7.13 20.37 4.67
N TRP A 95 7.70 20.09 3.49
CA TRP A 95 7.39 20.82 2.27
C TRP A 95 5.95 20.61 1.82
N LEU A 96 5.37 19.43 2.12
CA LEU A 96 4.00 19.08 1.80
C LEU A 96 3.01 19.55 2.87
N VAL A 97 3.37 19.45 4.15
CA VAL A 97 2.48 19.75 5.28
C VAL A 97 2.40 21.25 5.57
N ARG A 98 3.48 22.02 5.37
CA ARG A 98 3.50 23.48 5.59
C ARG A 98 2.41 24.24 4.80
N PRO A 99 2.21 24.02 3.49
CA PRO A 99 1.16 24.73 2.75
C PRO A 99 -0.24 24.39 3.28
N LEU A 100 -0.49 23.13 3.63
CA LEU A 100 -1.78 22.72 4.23
C LEU A 100 -1.97 23.30 5.64
N GLY A 101 -0.88 23.43 6.41
CA GLY A 101 -0.87 24.00 7.75
C GLY A 101 -1.21 25.49 7.81
N MET A 102 -1.20 26.19 6.67
CA MET A 102 -1.68 27.58 6.59
C MET A 102 -3.21 27.65 6.71
N VAL A 103 -3.91 26.64 6.19
CA VAL A 103 -5.38 26.56 6.20
C VAL A 103 -5.86 25.85 7.46
N LEU A 104 -5.20 24.74 7.81
CA LEU A 104 -5.59 23.87 8.92
C LEU A 104 -4.60 24.04 10.07
N LYS A 105 -5.07 24.56 11.21
CA LYS A 105 -4.23 24.61 12.41
C LYS A 105 -4.28 23.25 13.12
N PRO A 106 -3.14 22.72 13.61
CA PRO A 106 -3.17 21.55 14.47
C PRO A 106 -4.00 21.83 15.74
N SER A 107 -4.82 20.87 16.16
CA SER A 107 -5.70 21.02 17.33
C SER A 107 -5.45 19.90 18.34
N GLY A 108 -5.11 20.30 19.56
CA GLY A 108 -4.82 19.38 20.66
C GLY A 108 -3.71 18.38 20.33
N ARG A 109 -4.03 17.08 20.50
CA ARG A 109 -3.11 15.95 20.28
C ARG A 109 -3.02 15.48 18.83
N LEU A 110 -3.86 16.00 17.93
CA LEU A 110 -3.94 15.52 16.55
C LEU A 110 -3.32 16.52 15.56
N ASP A 111 -2.44 16.03 14.68
CA ASP A 111 -1.85 16.84 13.61
C ASP A 111 -2.76 16.81 12.37
N TRP A 112 -3.85 17.60 12.39
CA TRP A 112 -4.80 17.71 11.27
C TRP A 112 -4.12 17.95 9.91
N PRO A 113 -3.12 18.84 9.79
CA PRO A 113 -2.38 19.03 8.54
C PRO A 113 -1.79 17.74 7.97
N SER A 114 -1.24 16.88 8.81
CA SER A 114 -0.60 15.63 8.38
C SER A 114 -1.61 14.55 8.00
N ILE A 115 -2.75 14.47 8.71
CA ILE A 115 -3.84 13.54 8.37
C ILE A 115 -4.45 13.94 7.02
N VAL A 116 -4.74 15.23 6.84
CA VAL A 116 -5.29 15.74 5.59
C VAL A 116 -4.28 15.58 4.45
N ALA A 117 -2.98 15.83 4.68
CA ALA A 117 -1.96 15.57 3.67
C ALA A 117 -1.95 14.09 3.22
N ALA A 118 -2.03 13.15 4.17
CA ALA A 118 -2.11 11.72 3.86
C ALA A 118 -3.39 11.37 3.09
N LEU A 119 -4.53 11.98 3.44
CA LEU A 119 -5.78 11.79 2.72
C LEU A 119 -5.74 12.36 1.30
N VAL A 120 -5.16 13.55 1.11
CA VAL A 120 -4.97 14.17 -0.21
C VAL A 120 -4.08 13.28 -1.09
N LEU A 121 -2.99 12.72 -0.54
CA LEU A 121 -2.18 11.74 -1.24
C LEU A 121 -3.01 10.50 -1.62
N GLY A 122 -3.85 10.01 -0.72
CA GLY A 122 -4.77 8.90 -0.98
C GLY A 122 -5.74 9.19 -2.12
N LEU A 123 -6.34 10.39 -2.15
CA LEU A 123 -7.23 10.83 -3.22
C LEU A 123 -6.49 10.92 -4.56
N VAL A 124 -5.29 11.52 -4.59
CA VAL A 124 -4.47 11.58 -5.81
C VAL A 124 -4.10 10.18 -6.30
N THR A 125 -3.73 9.27 -5.40
CA THR A 125 -3.46 7.87 -5.74
C THR A 125 -4.70 7.15 -6.23
N SER A 126 -5.88 7.40 -5.66
CA SER A 126 -7.14 6.81 -6.11
C SER A 126 -7.50 7.24 -7.54
N LEU A 127 -7.26 8.51 -7.89
CA LEU A 127 -7.48 9.04 -9.22
C LEU A 127 -6.46 8.47 -10.22
N ALA A 128 -5.19 8.39 -9.83
CA ALA A 128 -4.16 7.77 -10.64
C ALA A 128 -4.48 6.28 -10.89
N PHE A 129 -4.85 5.54 -9.86
CA PHE A 129 -5.27 4.14 -9.95
C PHE A 129 -6.39 3.95 -10.96
N ALA A 130 -7.40 4.82 -10.90
CA ALA A 130 -8.53 4.79 -11.79
C ALA A 130 -8.18 5.02 -13.26
N VAL A 131 -7.35 6.03 -13.53
CA VAL A 131 -6.95 6.40 -14.88
C VAL A 131 -6.03 5.34 -15.49
N LEU A 132 -5.12 4.78 -14.70
CA LEU A 132 -4.17 3.78 -15.17
C LEU A 132 -4.79 2.40 -15.36
N LEU A 133 -5.68 1.95 -14.46
CA LEU A 133 -6.32 0.63 -14.55
C LEU A 133 -7.68 0.65 -15.26
N GLY A 134 -8.21 1.83 -15.58
CA GLY A 134 -9.47 1.97 -16.32
C GLY A 134 -10.70 1.52 -15.53
N VAL A 135 -10.72 1.72 -14.22
CA VAL A 135 -11.82 1.29 -13.35
C VAL A 135 -13.07 2.15 -13.60
N PRO A 136 -14.19 1.57 -14.06
CA PRO A 136 -15.45 2.30 -14.23
C PRO A 136 -16.04 2.68 -12.86
N GLY A 137 -16.59 3.89 -12.71
CA GLY A 137 -17.17 4.38 -11.44
C GLY A 137 -16.67 5.76 -10.99
N MET A 138 -15.70 6.34 -11.70
CA MET A 138 -15.08 7.65 -11.37
C MET A 138 -16.01 8.86 -11.52
N ALA A 139 -17.17 8.70 -12.15
CA ALA A 139 -18.17 9.77 -12.21
C ALA A 139 -18.79 10.06 -10.83
N ASN A 140 -18.72 9.11 -9.90
CA ASN A 140 -19.25 9.28 -8.55
C ASN A 140 -18.14 9.78 -7.60
N PRO A 141 -18.21 11.03 -7.10
CA PRO A 141 -17.18 11.56 -6.19
C PRO A 141 -17.09 10.78 -4.87
N VAL A 142 -18.19 10.16 -4.42
CA VAL A 142 -18.21 9.33 -3.19
C VAL A 142 -17.26 8.15 -3.33
N TYR A 143 -17.20 7.56 -4.53
CA TYR A 143 -16.36 6.41 -4.81
C TYR A 143 -14.87 6.75 -4.79
N VAL A 144 -14.51 7.90 -5.36
CA VAL A 144 -13.12 8.41 -5.32
C VAL A 144 -12.68 8.66 -3.89
N VAL A 145 -13.55 9.28 -3.08
CA VAL A 145 -13.26 9.54 -1.66
C VAL A 145 -13.09 8.24 -0.88
N LEU A 146 -13.97 7.27 -1.08
CA LEU A 146 -13.88 5.95 -0.45
C LEU A 146 -12.54 5.27 -0.76
N LEU A 147 -12.14 5.21 -2.04
CA LEU A 147 -10.86 4.63 -2.44
C LEU A 147 -9.67 5.40 -1.86
N GLY A 148 -9.73 6.73 -1.84
CA GLY A 148 -8.67 7.55 -1.24
C GLY A 148 -8.50 7.28 0.26
N VAL A 149 -9.59 7.09 0.99
CA VAL A 149 -9.55 6.68 2.41
C VAL A 149 -8.94 5.28 2.55
N LEU A 150 -9.33 4.31 1.71
CA LEU A 150 -8.76 2.96 1.75
C LEU A 150 -7.25 2.96 1.50
N TRP A 151 -6.76 3.77 0.57
CA TRP A 151 -5.32 3.97 0.35
C TRP A 151 -4.61 4.51 1.60
N ALA A 152 -5.19 5.54 2.22
CA ALA A 152 -4.64 6.12 3.45
C ALA A 152 -4.60 5.11 4.61
N VAL A 153 -5.68 4.33 4.79
CA VAL A 153 -5.76 3.26 5.79
C VAL A 153 -4.70 2.19 5.52
N ARG A 154 -4.55 1.76 4.27
CA ARG A 154 -3.54 0.77 3.86
C ARG A 154 -2.12 1.25 4.19
N TRP A 155 -1.79 2.51 3.91
CA TRP A 155 -0.49 3.07 4.28
C TRP A 155 -0.28 3.19 5.79
N ALA A 156 -1.34 3.46 6.55
CA ALA A 156 -1.29 3.43 8.02
C ALA A 156 -0.99 2.02 8.55
N LEU A 157 -1.58 0.99 7.96
CA LEU A 157 -1.31 -0.41 8.31
C LEU A 157 0.12 -0.81 7.95
N TYR A 158 0.62 -0.41 6.77
CA TYR A 158 2.03 -0.64 6.42
C TYR A 158 3.00 0.08 7.35
N LEU A 159 2.67 1.30 7.77
CA LEU A 159 3.45 2.00 8.78
C LEU A 159 3.47 1.23 10.10
N ALA A 160 2.31 0.77 10.58
CA ALA A 160 2.22 -0.03 11.80
C ALA A 160 3.05 -1.32 11.68
N MET A 161 2.95 -2.00 10.54
CA MET A 161 3.73 -3.18 10.21
C MET A 161 5.24 -2.89 10.26
N LEU A 162 5.69 -1.81 9.62
CA LEU A 162 7.09 -1.39 9.63
C LEU A 162 7.60 -1.12 11.05
N LEU A 163 6.83 -0.41 11.87
CA LEU A 163 7.18 -0.11 13.26
C LEU A 163 7.30 -1.41 14.10
N ILE A 164 6.35 -2.34 13.94
CA ILE A 164 6.37 -3.63 14.64
C ILE A 164 7.58 -4.46 14.21
N ILE A 165 7.84 -4.59 12.90
CA ILE A 165 9.00 -5.31 12.38
C ILE A 165 10.29 -4.70 12.92
N ALA A 166 10.45 -3.38 12.82
CA ALA A 166 11.62 -2.69 13.32
C ALA A 166 11.83 -2.96 14.82
N SER A 167 10.76 -2.99 15.62
CA SER A 167 10.84 -3.29 17.05
C SER A 167 11.23 -4.73 17.34
N ALA A 168 10.70 -5.69 16.57
CA ALA A 168 11.02 -7.10 16.69
C ALA A 168 12.48 -7.39 16.31
N VAL A 169 12.95 -6.78 15.22
CA VAL A 169 14.35 -6.89 14.77
C VAL A 169 15.31 -6.31 15.80
N LEU A 170 15.02 -5.11 16.35
CA LEU A 170 15.83 -4.51 17.42
C LEU A 170 15.84 -5.40 18.67
N SER A 171 14.70 -5.98 19.06
CA SER A 171 14.64 -6.92 20.19
C SER A 171 15.47 -8.18 19.96
N LEU A 172 15.56 -8.66 18.72
CA LEU A 172 16.32 -9.86 18.39
C LEU A 172 17.83 -9.61 18.35
N ILE A 173 18.25 -8.43 17.89
CA ILE A 173 19.67 -8.08 17.73
C ILE A 173 20.24 -7.47 19.01
N ASN A 174 19.60 -6.41 19.53
CA ASN A 174 20.05 -5.67 20.71
C ASN A 174 18.89 -4.94 21.41
N PRO A 175 18.34 -5.52 22.50
CA PRO A 175 17.28 -4.90 23.29
C PRO A 175 17.64 -3.54 23.89
N GLN A 176 18.93 -3.26 24.11
CA GLN A 176 19.42 -2.03 24.76
C GLN A 176 19.87 -0.96 23.76
N ALA A 177 19.56 -1.12 22.47
CA ALA A 177 19.88 -0.12 21.47
C ALA A 177 19.21 1.25 21.79
N PRO A 178 19.88 2.39 21.52
CA PRO A 178 19.29 3.72 21.75
C PRO A 178 17.95 3.95 21.04
N LEU A 179 17.74 3.30 19.90
CA LEU A 179 16.50 3.37 19.12
C LEU A 179 15.38 2.45 19.66
N ALA A 180 15.69 1.53 20.57
CA ALA A 180 14.70 0.60 21.12
C ALA A 180 13.64 1.35 21.93
N TRP A 181 14.02 2.33 22.76
CA TRP A 181 13.09 3.09 23.60
C TRP A 181 12.08 3.93 22.82
N PRO A 182 12.49 4.76 21.85
CA PRO A 182 11.54 5.57 21.08
C PRO A 182 10.62 4.71 20.21
N LEU A 183 11.11 3.58 19.72
CA LEU A 183 10.32 2.67 18.90
C LEU A 183 9.33 1.86 19.75
N ALA A 184 9.75 1.40 20.93
CA ALA A 184 8.87 0.75 21.90
C ALA A 184 7.72 1.67 22.33
N ALA A 185 7.96 2.98 22.49
CA ALA A 185 6.91 3.94 22.79
C ALA A 185 5.85 4.03 21.66
N LEU A 186 6.29 3.94 20.40
CA LEU A 186 5.40 3.95 19.24
C LEU A 186 4.64 2.63 19.06
N THR A 187 5.26 1.49 19.36
CA THR A 187 4.65 0.15 19.15
C THR A 187 3.88 -0.39 20.34
N ALA A 188 4.17 0.06 21.57
CA ALA A 188 3.46 -0.33 22.79
C ALA A 188 1.92 -0.31 22.67
N PRO A 189 1.26 0.77 22.20
CA PRO A 189 -0.20 0.80 22.02
C PRO A 189 -0.72 -0.20 20.99
N LEU A 190 0.04 -0.47 19.91
CA LEU A 190 -0.32 -1.45 18.87
C LEU A 190 -0.21 -2.89 19.39
N LEU A 191 0.80 -3.16 20.22
CA LEU A 191 1.07 -4.49 20.78
C LEU A 191 0.28 -4.78 22.07
N LYS A 192 -0.17 -3.75 22.80
CA LYS A 192 -0.96 -3.86 24.04
C LYS A 192 -2.16 -4.81 23.96
N PRO A 193 -3.02 -4.79 22.92
CA PRO A 193 -4.13 -5.74 22.83
C PRO A 193 -3.66 -7.19 22.68
N PHE A 194 -2.60 -7.43 21.91
CA PHE A 194 -2.06 -8.78 21.69
C PHE A 194 -1.34 -9.34 22.92
N ARG A 195 -0.63 -8.49 23.67
CA ARG A 195 0.04 -8.87 24.94
C ARG A 195 -0.92 -9.35 26.03
N ARG A 196 -2.21 -9.05 25.93
CA ARG A 196 -3.22 -9.56 26.87
C ARG A 196 -3.59 -11.01 26.60
N VAL A 197 -3.46 -11.46 25.36
CA VAL A 197 -3.85 -12.82 24.93
C VAL A 197 -2.64 -13.75 24.95
N LEU A 198 -1.46 -13.23 24.61
CA LEU A 198 -0.21 -14.00 24.50
C LEU A 198 0.79 -13.51 25.55
N PRO A 199 0.97 -14.22 26.68
CA PRO A 199 2.07 -13.95 27.59
C PRO A 199 3.42 -14.25 26.94
N MET A 200 4.48 -13.62 27.42
CA MET A 200 5.85 -13.83 26.91
C MET A 200 6.27 -15.29 27.10
N VAL A 201 6.73 -15.93 26.03
CA VAL A 201 7.27 -17.29 26.06
C VAL A 201 8.79 -17.20 26.14
N GLY A 202 9.33 -17.24 27.36
CA GLY A 202 10.78 -17.10 27.59
C GLY A 202 11.29 -15.69 27.29
N GLN A 203 12.42 -15.57 26.56
CA GLN A 203 13.00 -14.28 26.14
C GLN A 203 12.53 -13.81 24.75
N PHE A 204 11.77 -14.62 24.02
CA PHE A 204 11.31 -14.28 22.67
C PHE A 204 9.88 -13.72 22.73
N ASP A 205 9.72 -12.45 22.33
CA ASP A 205 8.39 -11.84 22.19
C ASP A 205 7.77 -12.32 20.86
N LEU A 206 6.83 -13.28 20.94
CA LEU A 206 6.05 -13.76 19.78
C LEU A 206 4.87 -12.84 19.43
N THR A 207 4.57 -11.86 20.29
CA THR A 207 3.48 -10.89 20.07
C THR A 207 3.60 -10.16 18.73
N PRO A 208 4.79 -9.69 18.29
CA PRO A 208 4.97 -9.05 16.99
C PRO A 208 4.54 -9.96 15.84
N LEU A 209 4.85 -11.26 15.90
CA LEU A 209 4.50 -12.20 14.83
C LEU A 209 2.98 -12.31 14.64
N VAL A 210 2.23 -12.44 15.75
CA VAL A 210 0.77 -12.52 15.71
C VAL A 210 0.15 -11.19 15.31
N ALA A 211 0.68 -10.07 15.80
CA ALA A 211 0.23 -8.75 15.39
C ALA A 211 0.43 -8.53 13.87
N LEU A 212 1.56 -8.97 13.33
CA LEU A 212 1.84 -8.92 11.89
C LEU A 212 0.86 -9.78 11.10
N LEU A 213 0.57 -11.00 11.56
CA LEU A 213 -0.41 -11.88 10.91
C LEU A 213 -1.79 -11.22 10.82
N VAL A 214 -2.26 -10.62 11.92
CA VAL A 214 -3.55 -9.91 11.93
C VAL A 214 -3.54 -8.71 11.00
N ILE A 215 -2.47 -7.91 10.99
CA ILE A 215 -2.33 -6.78 10.07
C ILE A 215 -2.35 -7.25 8.61
N GLN A 216 -1.70 -8.37 8.28
CA GLN A 216 -1.71 -8.93 6.93
C GLN A 216 -3.12 -9.31 6.47
N VAL A 217 -3.92 -9.93 7.34
CA VAL A 217 -5.33 -10.24 7.02
C VAL A 217 -6.12 -8.96 6.78
N VAL A 218 -5.97 -7.95 7.65
CA VAL A 218 -6.65 -6.66 7.50
C VAL A 218 -6.23 -5.96 6.20
N LEU A 219 -4.94 -6.00 5.85
CA LEU A 219 -4.40 -5.41 4.62
C LEU A 219 -5.06 -5.96 3.35
N VAL A 220 -5.36 -7.27 3.33
CA VAL A 220 -6.09 -7.91 2.22
C VAL A 220 -7.55 -7.44 2.19
N LEU A 221 -8.20 -7.34 3.35
CA LEU A 221 -9.60 -6.91 3.45
C LEU A 221 -9.81 -5.44 3.03
N VAL A 222 -8.85 -4.57 3.34
CA VAL A 222 -8.89 -3.14 2.96
C VAL A 222 -8.26 -2.86 1.59
N ASP A 223 -7.81 -3.90 0.89
CA ASP A 223 -7.21 -3.72 -0.41
C ASP A 223 -8.23 -3.10 -1.38
N PRO A 224 -7.91 -1.97 -2.03
CA PRO A 224 -8.84 -1.33 -2.93
C PRO A 224 -9.37 -2.27 -4.00
N THR A 225 -8.56 -3.18 -4.54
CA THR A 225 -9.01 -4.15 -5.57
C THR A 225 -10.02 -5.16 -5.03
N VAL A 226 -9.83 -5.62 -3.80
CA VAL A 226 -10.75 -6.55 -3.13
C VAL A 226 -12.07 -5.86 -2.82
N VAL A 227 -12.01 -4.64 -2.27
CA VAL A 227 -13.22 -3.86 -1.98
C VAL A 227 -13.98 -3.55 -3.27
N LEU A 228 -13.27 -3.22 -4.35
CA LEU A 228 -13.85 -3.01 -5.67
C LEU A 228 -14.54 -4.27 -6.22
N ALA A 229 -13.89 -5.43 -6.10
CA ALA A 229 -14.48 -6.69 -6.53
C ALA A 229 -15.75 -7.05 -5.74
N LEU A 230 -15.78 -6.74 -4.43
CA LEU A 230 -16.95 -6.94 -3.59
C LEU A 230 -18.09 -5.97 -3.92
N LEU A 231 -17.79 -4.71 -4.27
CA LEU A 231 -18.79 -3.70 -4.63
C LEU A 231 -19.30 -3.83 -6.07
N GLY A 232 -18.44 -4.29 -6.99
CA GLY A 232 -18.73 -4.46 -8.41
C GLY A 232 -19.22 -5.86 -8.79
N GLY A 233 -19.43 -6.76 -7.82
CA GLY A 233 -19.93 -8.12 -8.02
C GLY A 233 -21.42 -8.23 -8.37
N HIS A 234 -22.02 -7.17 -8.94
CA HIS A 234 -23.40 -7.12 -9.43
C HIS A 234 -23.45 -6.70 -10.89
#